data_AF-A0A5B8VUZ6-F1
#
_entry.id   AF-A0A5B8VUZ6-F1
#
_cell.length_a   1.000
_cell.length_b   1.000
_cell.length_c   1.000
_cell.angle_alpha   90.00
_cell.angle_beta   90.00
_cell.angle_gamma   90.00
#
_symmetry.space_group_name_H-M   'P 1'
#
loop_
_entity.id
_entity.type
_entity.pdbx_description
1 polymer ?
#
loop_
_entity_poly.entity_id
_entity_poly.type
_entity_poly.pdbx_seq_one_letter_code
_entity_poly.pdbx_strand_id
1 'polypeptide(L)'
;MKQHNAIGSMVMVSPVLWSSDYMGRIGTIEKRDLIADKIGVRFEDKEMDWFSAKNLFVLRPAGELIELAETKRSVLWPPIPENLRTLARLQASGSDKKLKQAFEMVQDDPELHRWATIRLNEVLNLAARGKSHQIEFQTLNTMEKENLNGTLVLVLPDLENDPATKLGQIGVVTYARSSSENYVRFPEGNEAIYPAGQVLKLKDKQQVLDDLTKNGSSMPLDDFKAMYKIMLLQDRGTSQASFSALAIAKDNPGVRDSVLESINPAQKQELTQSRGR
;
A
#
# COMPACT_ATOMS: atom_id res chain seq x y z
N MET A 1 -21.13 11.41 -9.96
CA MET A 1 -20.28 12.62 -9.80
C MET A 1 -20.06 13.25 -11.15
N LYS A 2 -20.42 14.53 -11.34
CA LYS A 2 -19.98 15.30 -12.52
C LYS A 2 -18.45 15.48 -12.40
N GLN A 3 -17.68 14.87 -13.29
CA GLN A 3 -16.24 14.58 -13.20
C GLN A 3 -15.28 15.81 -13.16
N HIS A 4 -15.73 17.03 -12.86
CA HIS A 4 -14.90 18.23 -13.07
C HIS A 4 -14.62 19.12 -11.87
N ASN A 5 -15.15 18.80 -10.69
CA ASN A 5 -14.67 19.45 -9.49
C ASN A 5 -14.45 18.43 -8.39
N ALA A 6 -13.19 18.21 -8.04
CA ALA A 6 -12.84 17.51 -6.80
C ALA A 6 -13.17 18.37 -5.57
N ILE A 7 -13.38 19.68 -5.75
CA ILE A 7 -13.88 20.57 -4.70
C ILE A 7 -15.28 20.10 -4.28
N GLY A 8 -15.48 20.00 -2.96
CA GLY A 8 -16.68 19.44 -2.34
C GLY A 8 -16.63 17.92 -2.17
N SER A 9 -15.63 17.23 -2.72
CA SER A 9 -15.46 15.80 -2.47
C SER A 9 -14.92 15.55 -1.07
N MET A 10 -15.52 14.59 -0.38
CA MET A 10 -15.01 14.06 0.87
C MET A 10 -13.79 13.16 0.59
N VAL A 11 -12.75 13.33 1.41
CA VAL A 11 -11.49 12.58 1.35
C VAL A 11 -11.10 12.12 2.74
N MET A 12 -10.31 11.05 2.78
CA MET A 12 -9.62 10.62 3.98
C MET A 12 -8.12 10.83 3.80
N VAL A 13 -7.47 11.43 4.79
CA VAL A 13 -6.01 11.50 4.84
C VAL A 13 -5.45 10.11 5.09
N SER A 14 -4.39 9.74 4.38
CA SER A 14 -3.76 8.43 4.50
C SER A 14 -3.60 8.00 5.96
N PRO A 15 -4.10 6.81 6.35
CA PRO A 15 -3.92 6.29 7.70
C PRO A 15 -2.47 5.85 7.97
N VAL A 16 -1.58 5.95 6.97
CA VAL A 16 -0.15 5.61 7.07
C VAL A 16 0.73 6.87 7.17
N LEU A 17 0.13 8.05 7.26
CA LEU A 17 0.82 9.34 7.38
C LEU A 17 1.18 9.62 8.84
N TRP A 18 2.04 8.78 9.42
CA TRP A 18 2.32 8.70 10.86
C TRP A 18 2.85 10.01 11.49
N SER A 19 3.34 10.94 10.67
CA SER A 19 3.84 12.25 11.11
C SER A 19 2.80 13.37 11.09
N SER A 20 1.54 13.06 10.73
CA SER A 20 0.47 14.05 10.64
C SER A 20 -0.59 13.82 11.70
N ASP A 21 -0.96 14.90 12.40
CA ASP A 21 -2.12 14.92 13.31
C ASP A 21 -3.45 14.64 12.60
N TYR A 22 -3.44 14.61 11.27
CA TYR A 22 -4.58 14.33 10.42
C TYR A 22 -4.68 12.89 9.92
N MET A 23 -3.80 11.99 10.37
CA MET A 23 -3.81 10.58 9.96
C MET A 23 -5.21 9.93 10.12
N GLY A 24 -5.77 9.44 9.01
CA GLY A 24 -7.11 8.82 8.99
C GLY A 24 -8.27 9.80 9.15
N ARG A 25 -8.02 11.09 9.35
CA ARG A 25 -9.10 12.09 9.46
C ARG A 25 -9.81 12.27 8.13
N ILE A 26 -11.12 12.47 8.21
CA ILE A 26 -12.00 12.69 7.08
C ILE A 26 -12.26 14.19 6.96
N GLY A 27 -12.13 14.72 5.75
CA GLY A 27 -12.38 16.13 5.46
C GLY A 27 -12.94 16.33 4.06
N THR A 28 -13.18 17.59 3.71
CA THR A 28 -13.73 17.97 2.40
C THR A 28 -12.73 18.84 1.66
N ILE A 29 -12.50 18.55 0.37
CA ILE A 29 -11.63 19.38 -0.47
C ILE A 29 -12.30 20.73 -0.70
N GLU A 30 -11.63 21.83 -0.36
CA GLU A 30 -12.09 23.19 -0.62
C GLU A 30 -11.25 23.92 -1.66
N LYS A 31 -9.94 23.65 -1.69
CA LYS A 31 -9.00 24.30 -2.59
C LYS A 31 -8.14 23.26 -3.29
N ARG A 32 -7.68 23.60 -4.49
CA ARG A 32 -6.73 22.77 -5.24
C ARG A 32 -5.79 23.63 -6.07
N ASP A 33 -4.52 23.26 -6.02
CA ASP A 33 -3.48 23.66 -6.96
C ASP A 33 -2.83 22.37 -7.46
N LEU A 34 -3.25 21.93 -8.66
CA LEU A 34 -2.77 20.70 -9.26
C LEU A 34 -1.34 20.82 -9.79
N ILE A 35 -0.87 22.04 -10.08
CA ILE A 35 0.49 22.29 -10.57
C ILE A 35 1.47 22.09 -9.42
N ALA A 36 1.13 22.62 -8.23
CA ALA A 36 1.93 22.48 -7.03
C ALA A 36 1.66 21.19 -6.23
N ASP A 37 0.74 20.33 -6.68
CA ASP A 37 0.23 19.16 -5.93
C ASP A 37 -0.21 19.52 -4.49
N LYS A 38 -0.97 20.60 -4.36
CA LYS A 38 -1.51 21.10 -3.09
C LYS A 38 -3.03 21.04 -3.09
N ILE A 39 -3.58 20.17 -2.27
CA ILE A 39 -5.01 20.00 -2.05
C ILE A 39 -5.36 20.50 -0.66
N GLY A 40 -6.17 21.55 -0.58
CA GLY A 40 -6.62 22.14 0.68
C GLY A 40 -7.85 21.39 1.17
N VAL A 41 -7.71 20.69 2.30
CA VAL A 41 -8.77 19.87 2.92
C VAL A 41 -9.22 20.55 4.19
N ARG A 42 -10.53 20.83 4.32
CA ARG A 42 -11.14 21.36 5.54
C ARG A 42 -11.71 20.21 6.37
N PHE A 43 -11.40 20.20 7.66
CA PHE A 43 -11.92 19.26 8.64
C PHE A 43 -13.08 19.86 9.46
N GLU A 44 -13.79 19.06 10.25
CA GLU A 44 -14.99 19.49 11.00
C GLU A 44 -14.72 20.57 12.04
N ASP A 45 -13.51 20.62 12.60
CA ASP A 45 -13.02 21.66 13.51
C ASP A 45 -12.69 22.99 12.79
N LYS A 46 -12.95 23.06 11.48
CA LYS A 46 -12.73 24.21 10.59
C LYS A 46 -11.26 24.52 10.32
N GLU A 47 -10.32 23.68 10.76
CA GLU A 47 -8.94 23.79 10.31
C GLU A 47 -8.82 23.28 8.86
N MET A 48 -8.02 24.00 8.08
CA MET A 48 -7.71 23.63 6.70
C MET A 48 -6.22 23.39 6.61
N ASP A 49 -5.85 22.24 6.06
CA ASP A 49 -4.44 21.91 5.82
C ASP A 49 -4.23 21.46 4.37
N TRP A 50 -2.97 21.48 3.93
CA TRP A 50 -2.56 21.21 2.56
C TRP A 50 -1.90 19.85 2.44
N PHE A 51 -2.44 19.01 1.55
CA PHE A 51 -1.94 17.67 1.31
C PHE A 51 -1.59 17.48 -0.17
N SER A 52 -0.63 16.60 -0.43
CA SER A 52 -0.46 16.02 -1.77
C SER A 52 -1.64 15.13 -2.12
N ALA A 53 -2.05 15.10 -3.38
CA ALA A 53 -3.10 14.19 -3.85
C ALA A 53 -2.74 12.71 -3.65
N LYS A 54 -1.47 12.37 -3.47
CA LYS A 54 -1.00 10.99 -3.17
C LYS A 54 -1.32 10.57 -1.74
N ASN A 55 -1.56 11.53 -0.85
CA ASN A 55 -1.82 11.33 0.57
C ASN A 55 -3.30 11.31 0.90
N LEU A 56 -4.17 11.47 -0.10
CA LEU A 56 -5.61 11.53 0.05
C LEU A 56 -6.25 10.34 -0.63
N PHE A 57 -7.21 9.73 0.06
CA PHE A 57 -8.04 8.64 -0.44
C PHE A 57 -9.47 9.12 -0.65
N VAL A 58 -10.07 8.63 -1.73
CA VAL A 58 -11.52 8.70 -1.94
C VAL A 58 -12.08 7.30 -1.97
N LEU A 59 -13.35 7.15 -1.63
CA LEU A 59 -14.05 5.89 -1.88
C LEU A 59 -14.21 5.68 -3.38
N ARG A 60 -14.07 4.43 -3.82
CA ARG A 60 -14.42 4.03 -5.19
C ARG A 60 -15.90 4.33 -5.47
N PRO A 61 -16.29 4.52 -6.75
CA PRO A 61 -17.69 4.66 -7.11
C PRO A 61 -18.53 3.45 -6.66
N ALA A 62 -19.77 3.70 -6.24
CA ALA A 62 -20.68 2.65 -5.76
C ALA A 62 -20.84 1.47 -6.74
N GLY A 63 -20.84 1.73 -8.04
CA GLY A 63 -20.87 0.69 -9.07
C GLY A 63 -19.65 -0.23 -9.04
N GLU A 64 -18.44 0.33 -8.91
CA GLU A 64 -17.21 -0.45 -8.77
C GLU A 64 -17.20 -1.26 -7.46
N LEU A 65 -17.71 -0.70 -6.37
CA LEU A 65 -17.79 -1.42 -5.08
C LEU A 65 -18.70 -2.66 -5.18
N ILE A 66 -19.85 -2.54 -5.86
CA ILE A 66 -20.76 -3.67 -6.11
C ILE A 66 -20.07 -4.70 -7.01
N GLU A 67 -19.44 -4.25 -8.11
CA GLU A 67 -18.72 -5.15 -9.02
C GLU A 67 -17.62 -5.93 -8.30
N LEU A 68 -16.82 -5.27 -7.45
CA LEU A 68 -15.79 -5.92 -6.64
C LEU A 68 -16.39 -6.95 -5.68
N ALA A 69 -17.51 -6.63 -5.02
CA ALA A 69 -18.19 -7.53 -4.10
C ALA A 69 -18.67 -8.82 -4.78
N GLU A 70 -19.11 -8.74 -6.04
CA GLU A 70 -19.59 -9.91 -6.79
C GLU A 70 -18.45 -10.67 -7.46
N THR A 71 -17.53 -9.98 -8.15
CA THR A 71 -16.50 -10.61 -8.98
C THR A 71 -15.35 -11.20 -8.17
N LYS A 72 -15.07 -10.67 -6.98
CA LYS A 72 -13.97 -11.13 -6.12
C LYS A 72 -14.44 -11.93 -4.90
N ARG A 73 -15.73 -12.29 -4.83
CA ARG A 73 -16.34 -12.98 -3.69
C ARG A 73 -15.59 -14.23 -3.21
N SER A 74 -14.97 -14.98 -4.12
CA SER A 74 -14.22 -16.20 -3.79
C SER A 74 -12.84 -15.94 -3.17
N VAL A 75 -12.30 -14.73 -3.29
CA VAL A 75 -10.95 -14.35 -2.83
C VAL A 75 -11.01 -13.42 -1.62
N LEU A 76 -12.13 -12.73 -1.43
CA LEU A 76 -12.34 -11.81 -0.31
C LEU A 76 -12.72 -12.57 0.97
N TRP A 77 -12.22 -12.12 2.12
CA TRP A 77 -12.71 -12.60 3.42
C TRP A 77 -14.23 -12.35 3.49
N PRO A 78 -15.06 -13.35 3.88
CA PRO A 78 -16.51 -13.26 4.04
C PRO A 78 -17.17 -11.92 4.44
N PRO A 79 -16.70 -11.10 5.40
CA PRO A 79 -17.36 -9.83 5.71
C PRO A 79 -17.10 -8.74 4.65
N ILE A 80 -16.02 -8.84 3.87
CA ILE A 80 -15.62 -7.78 2.92
C ILE A 80 -16.64 -7.58 1.80
N PRO A 81 -17.17 -8.63 1.12
CA PRO A 81 -18.22 -8.43 0.11
C PRO A 81 -19.46 -7.72 0.66
N GLU A 82 -19.92 -8.05 1.86
CA GLU A 82 -21.08 -7.39 2.47
C GLU A 82 -20.77 -5.95 2.89
N ASN A 83 -19.57 -5.70 3.40
CA ASN A 83 -19.11 -4.37 3.74
C ASN A 83 -19.02 -3.49 2.48
N LEU A 84 -18.48 -3.99 1.36
CA LEU A 84 -18.44 -3.28 0.08
C LEU A 84 -19.85 -2.91 -0.42
N ARG A 85 -20.82 -3.83 -0.34
CA ARG A 85 -22.23 -3.52 -0.68
C ARG A 85 -22.83 -2.47 0.26
N THR A 86 -22.47 -2.52 1.55
CA THR A 86 -22.92 -1.53 2.54
C THR A 86 -22.35 -0.15 2.22
N LEU A 87 -21.06 -0.04 1.91
CA LEU A 87 -20.42 1.20 1.47
C LEU A 87 -21.09 1.76 0.22
N ALA A 88 -21.37 0.92 -0.78
CA ALA A 88 -22.07 1.33 -1.99
C ALA A 88 -23.46 1.93 -1.69
N ARG A 89 -24.22 1.33 -0.76
CA ARG A 89 -25.52 1.88 -0.31
C ARG A 89 -25.36 3.20 0.44
N LEU A 90 -24.36 3.31 1.31
CA LEU A 90 -24.06 4.55 2.04
C LEU A 90 -23.72 5.69 1.08
N GLN A 91 -22.91 5.44 0.06
CA GLN A 91 -22.61 6.40 -1.00
C GLN A 91 -23.84 6.79 -1.83
N ALA A 92 -24.65 5.80 -2.23
CA ALA A 92 -25.84 6.03 -3.05
C ALA A 92 -26.90 6.90 -2.35
N SER A 93 -26.87 6.97 -1.02
CA SER A 93 -27.76 7.85 -0.25
C SER A 93 -27.53 9.34 -0.52
N GLY A 94 -26.34 9.73 -1.00
CA GLY A 94 -25.97 11.12 -1.25
C GLY A 94 -25.89 12.01 -0.01
N SER A 95 -26.01 11.45 1.20
CA SER A 95 -25.92 12.20 2.46
C SER A 95 -24.47 12.26 2.96
N ASP A 96 -23.98 13.46 3.24
CA ASP A 96 -22.62 13.66 3.79
C ASP A 96 -22.40 12.85 5.07
N LYS A 97 -23.41 12.77 5.95
CA LYS A 97 -23.35 11.97 7.17
C LYS A 97 -23.15 10.48 6.89
N LYS A 98 -23.84 9.96 5.85
CA LYS A 98 -23.72 8.56 5.44
C LYS A 98 -22.40 8.30 4.72
N LEU A 99 -21.92 9.26 3.95
CA LEU A 99 -20.61 9.18 3.31
C LEU A 99 -19.49 9.19 4.35
N LYS A 100 -19.58 10.03 5.38
CA LYS A 100 -18.66 10.00 6.52
C LYS A 100 -18.67 8.65 7.23
N GLN A 101 -19.86 8.12 7.52
CA GLN A 101 -20.00 6.77 8.08
C GLN A 101 -19.32 5.70 7.21
N ALA A 102 -19.37 5.84 5.88
CA ALA A 102 -18.69 4.94 4.97
C ALA A 102 -17.16 5.01 5.08
N PHE A 103 -16.59 6.22 5.24
CA PHE A 103 -15.15 6.36 5.49
C PHE A 103 -14.74 5.83 6.86
N GLU A 104 -15.54 6.05 7.90
CA GLU A 104 -15.28 5.52 9.26
C GLU A 104 -15.20 3.99 9.25
N MET A 105 -16.11 3.30 8.56
CA MET A 105 -16.06 1.85 8.39
C MET A 105 -14.75 1.35 7.76
N VAL A 106 -14.15 2.17 6.91
CA VAL A 106 -12.97 1.82 6.14
C VAL A 106 -11.68 2.13 6.91
N GLN A 107 -11.74 3.05 7.87
CA GLN A 107 -10.59 3.43 8.69
C GLN A 107 -10.12 2.29 9.60
N ASP A 108 -11.06 1.52 10.14
CA ASP A 108 -10.80 0.44 11.11
C ASP A 108 -10.54 -0.93 10.45
N ASP A 109 -10.76 -1.06 9.14
CA ASP A 109 -10.63 -2.32 8.38
C ASP A 109 -9.66 -2.14 7.19
N PRO A 110 -8.39 -2.55 7.34
CA PRO A 110 -7.38 -2.40 6.29
C PRO A 110 -7.67 -3.20 5.01
N GLU A 111 -8.34 -4.36 5.12
CA GLU A 111 -8.74 -5.12 3.94
C GLU A 111 -9.83 -4.36 3.19
N LEU A 112 -10.84 -3.89 3.91
CA LEU A 112 -11.89 -3.07 3.32
C LEU A 112 -11.32 -1.78 2.73
N HIS A 113 -10.35 -1.14 3.39
CA HIS A 113 -9.62 0.02 2.87
C HIS A 113 -8.97 -0.26 1.53
N ARG A 114 -8.24 -1.37 1.42
CA ARG A 114 -7.55 -1.75 0.18
C ARG A 114 -8.51 -1.88 -0.99
N TRP A 115 -9.70 -2.44 -0.76
CA TRP A 115 -10.67 -2.68 -1.81
C TRP A 115 -11.58 -1.48 -2.09
N ALA A 116 -11.98 -0.74 -1.05
CA ALA A 116 -13.00 0.29 -1.14
C ALA A 116 -12.46 1.68 -1.48
N THR A 117 -11.16 1.92 -1.34
CA THR A 117 -10.56 3.24 -1.60
C THR A 117 -9.68 3.24 -2.83
N ILE A 118 -9.45 4.45 -3.37
CA ILE A 118 -8.50 4.75 -4.42
C ILE A 118 -7.83 6.08 -4.10
N ARG A 119 -6.55 6.24 -4.46
CA ARG A 119 -5.84 7.49 -4.21
C ARG A 119 -6.38 8.61 -5.09
N LEU A 120 -6.45 9.82 -4.56
CA LEU A 120 -6.99 10.97 -5.28
C LEU A 120 -6.19 11.27 -6.56
N ASN A 121 -4.87 11.13 -6.53
CA ASN A 121 -4.03 11.33 -7.72
C ASN A 121 -4.34 10.33 -8.85
N GLU A 122 -4.73 9.10 -8.52
CA GLU A 122 -5.12 8.10 -9.53
C GLU A 122 -6.44 8.49 -10.19
N VAL A 123 -7.42 8.96 -9.41
CA VAL A 123 -8.70 9.45 -9.94
C VAL A 123 -8.49 10.67 -10.84
N LEU A 124 -7.63 11.61 -10.44
CA LEU A 124 -7.32 12.79 -11.24
C LEU A 124 -6.62 12.42 -12.57
N ASN A 125 -5.71 11.44 -12.55
CA ASN A 125 -5.05 10.95 -13.75
C ASN A 125 -6.01 10.22 -14.71
N LEU A 126 -6.93 9.41 -14.18
CA LEU A 126 -7.96 8.75 -15.00
C LEU A 126 -8.88 9.79 -15.67
N ALA A 127 -9.25 10.85 -14.95
CA ALA A 127 -10.03 11.95 -15.49
C ALA A 127 -9.27 12.76 -16.56
N ALA A 128 -7.95 12.88 -16.45
CA ALA A 128 -7.12 13.51 -17.46
C ALA A 128 -7.01 12.64 -18.74
N ARG A 129 -6.86 11.32 -18.59
CA ARG A 129 -6.77 10.37 -19.72
C ARG A 129 -8.09 10.19 -20.45
N GLY A 130 -9.22 10.26 -19.76
CA GLY A 130 -10.55 10.25 -20.38
C GLY A 130 -10.82 11.42 -21.35
N LYS A 131 -9.98 12.47 -21.33
CA LYS A 131 -10.02 13.57 -22.31
C LYS A 131 -9.19 13.32 -23.57
N SER A 132 -8.36 12.28 -23.60
CA SER A 132 -7.40 12.02 -24.67
C SER A 132 -7.72 10.76 -25.49
N HIS A 133 -8.91 10.17 -25.36
CA HIS A 133 -9.34 8.99 -26.12
C HIS A 133 -10.66 9.23 -26.86
N GLN A 134 -10.65 10.23 -27.75
CA GLN A 134 -10.86 9.93 -29.16
C GLN A 134 -9.44 9.87 -29.74
N ILE A 135 -9.11 8.76 -30.41
CA ILE A 135 -7.82 8.37 -31.02
C ILE A 135 -7.17 7.17 -30.30
N GLU A 136 -7.27 6.05 -31.02
CA GLU A 136 -6.47 4.81 -31.03
C GLU A 136 -6.48 3.89 -29.81
N PHE A 137 -7.36 2.89 -29.90
CA PHE A 137 -7.08 1.55 -29.39
C PHE A 137 -6.05 0.86 -30.31
N GLN A 138 -4.84 0.64 -29.81
CA GLN A 138 -4.01 -0.49 -30.23
C GLN A 138 -3.47 -1.23 -29.00
N THR A 139 -3.60 -2.55 -29.09
CA THR A 139 -3.32 -3.59 -28.10
C THR A 139 -1.85 -3.63 -27.70
N LEU A 140 -1.54 -3.76 -26.40
CA LEU A 140 -0.26 -4.30 -25.94
C LEU A 140 -0.46 -5.15 -24.67
N ASN A 141 -0.19 -6.46 -24.81
CA ASN A 141 0.08 -7.38 -23.72
C ASN A 141 1.09 -6.75 -22.76
N THR A 142 0.63 -6.37 -21.57
CA THR A 142 1.50 -5.82 -20.53
C THR A 142 1.89 -6.98 -19.62
N MET A 143 3.14 -7.44 -19.73
CA MET A 143 3.79 -8.18 -18.64
C MET A 143 3.77 -7.28 -17.40
N GLU A 144 3.12 -7.73 -16.33
CA GLU A 144 2.98 -6.98 -15.08
C GLU A 144 4.37 -6.64 -14.51
N LYS A 145 4.79 -5.37 -14.61
CA LYS A 145 5.88 -4.85 -13.79
C LYS A 145 5.36 -4.71 -12.37
N GLU A 146 5.87 -5.52 -11.45
CA GLU A 146 5.56 -5.42 -10.02
C GLU A 146 5.84 -3.97 -9.54
N ASN A 147 4.80 -3.28 -9.10
CA ASN A 147 4.93 -1.90 -8.60
C ASN A 147 5.39 -1.97 -7.14
N LEU A 148 6.67 -1.70 -6.90
CA LEU A 148 7.26 -1.74 -5.55
C LEU A 148 6.93 -0.49 -4.72
N ASN A 149 6.32 0.55 -5.29
CA ASN A 149 6.00 1.77 -4.55
C ASN A 149 4.93 1.51 -3.48
N GLY A 150 5.21 1.93 -2.26
CA GLY A 150 4.39 1.66 -1.07
C GLY A 150 4.78 0.38 -0.33
N THR A 151 5.78 -0.37 -0.80
CA THR A 151 6.25 -1.58 -0.11
C THR A 151 7.02 -1.22 1.15
N LEU A 152 6.69 -1.86 2.27
CA LEU A 152 7.46 -1.79 3.52
C LEU A 152 8.75 -2.59 3.38
N VAL A 153 9.87 -1.98 3.75
CA VAL A 153 11.21 -2.57 3.59
C VAL A 153 12.07 -2.34 4.82
N LEU A 154 12.95 -3.28 5.10
CA LEU A 154 14.00 -3.22 6.11
C LEU A 154 15.33 -2.87 5.44
N VAL A 155 16.00 -1.83 5.93
CA VAL A 155 17.40 -1.57 5.56
C VAL A 155 18.27 -2.61 6.24
N LEU A 156 19.18 -3.24 5.48
CA LEU A 156 20.09 -4.25 6.02
C LEU A 156 20.79 -3.72 7.30
N PRO A 157 20.69 -4.42 8.44
CA PRO A 157 21.30 -3.97 9.69
C PRO A 157 22.83 -3.98 9.67
N ASP A 158 23.42 -4.79 8.80
CA ASP A 158 24.85 -5.12 8.80
C ASP A 158 25.60 -4.50 7.59
N LEU A 159 25.10 -3.36 7.08
CA LEU A 159 25.74 -2.63 5.97
C LEU A 159 27.03 -1.93 6.43
N GLU A 160 28.13 -2.19 5.72
CA GLU A 160 29.42 -1.53 5.99
C GLU A 160 29.38 -0.02 5.74
N ASN A 161 28.56 0.44 4.79
CA ASN A 161 28.41 1.86 4.43
C ASN A 161 26.92 2.22 4.40
N ASP A 162 26.44 2.86 5.47
CA ASP A 162 25.08 3.39 5.51
C ASP A 162 25.05 4.84 5.05
N PRO A 163 24.48 5.15 3.88
CA PRO A 163 24.42 6.52 3.37
C PRO A 163 23.58 7.46 4.25
N ALA A 164 22.70 6.95 5.12
CA ALA A 164 21.73 7.77 5.84
C ALA A 164 21.59 7.45 7.34
N THR A 165 22.43 6.61 7.94
CA THR A 165 22.34 6.18 9.35
C THR A 165 20.95 5.63 9.73
N LYS A 166 20.35 4.83 8.84
CA LYS A 166 19.09 4.11 8.99
C LYS A 166 19.24 2.57 9.00
N LEU A 167 20.42 2.06 9.35
CA LEU A 167 20.65 0.62 9.55
C LEU A 167 19.56 -0.02 10.41
N GLY A 168 18.97 -1.11 9.91
CA GLY A 168 17.92 -1.83 10.60
C GLY A 168 16.61 -1.06 10.79
N GLN A 169 16.45 0.12 10.18
CA GLN A 169 15.18 0.82 10.19
C GLN A 169 14.24 0.27 9.13
N ILE A 170 12.94 0.37 9.41
CA ILE A 170 11.87 0.01 8.50
C ILE A 170 11.36 1.29 7.83
N GLY A 171 11.30 1.28 6.51
CA GLY A 171 10.80 2.39 5.71
C GLY A 171 9.83 1.92 4.64
N VAL A 172 9.38 2.86 3.82
CA VAL A 172 8.47 2.62 2.69
C VAL A 172 9.16 3.04 1.40
N VAL A 173 9.15 2.17 0.40
CA VAL A 173 9.65 2.50 -0.93
C VAL A 173 8.74 3.55 -1.56
N THR A 174 9.27 4.74 -1.82
CA THR A 174 8.52 5.84 -2.47
C THR A 174 8.70 5.83 -3.99
N TYR A 175 9.85 5.33 -4.45
CA TYR A 175 10.18 5.24 -5.86
C TYR A 175 11.19 4.11 -6.14
N ALA A 176 10.83 3.21 -7.06
CA ALA A 176 11.72 2.20 -7.63
C ALA A 176 11.56 2.18 -9.16
N ARG A 177 12.50 2.79 -9.90
CA ARG A 177 12.44 2.89 -11.38
C ARG A 177 13.57 2.13 -12.08
N SER A 178 14.63 1.76 -11.38
CA SER A 178 15.77 1.00 -11.91
C SER A 178 16.09 -0.20 -11.03
N SER A 179 16.85 -1.15 -11.58
CA SER A 179 17.39 -2.30 -10.86
C SER A 179 18.53 -1.96 -9.89
N SER A 180 18.92 -0.68 -9.81
CA SER A 180 20.09 -0.24 -9.09
C SER A 180 19.76 0.48 -7.78
N GLU A 181 18.72 1.32 -7.76
CA GLU A 181 18.48 2.28 -6.66
C GLU A 181 17.01 2.30 -6.24
N ASN A 182 16.80 2.32 -4.92
CA ASN A 182 15.49 2.40 -4.28
C ASN A 182 15.44 3.61 -3.35
N TYR A 183 14.38 4.40 -3.49
CA TYR A 183 14.12 5.54 -2.62
C TYR A 183 13.23 5.07 -1.48
N VAL A 184 13.73 5.21 -0.25
CA VAL A 184 13.07 4.74 0.96
C VAL A 184 12.81 5.91 1.88
N ARG A 185 11.54 6.12 2.24
CA ARG A 185 11.12 7.10 3.23
C ARG A 185 10.91 6.46 4.60
N PHE A 186 11.42 7.11 5.63
CA PHE A 186 11.33 6.65 7.02
C PHE A 186 10.26 7.42 7.80
N PRO A 187 9.84 6.91 8.98
CA PRO A 187 8.81 7.56 9.82
C PRO A 187 9.15 9.01 10.18
N GLU A 188 10.43 9.32 10.32
CA GLU A 188 10.96 10.65 10.64
C GLU A 188 10.85 11.64 9.47
N GLY A 189 10.30 11.22 8.32
CA GLY A 189 10.04 12.06 7.15
C GLY A 189 11.22 12.16 6.16
N ASN A 190 12.41 11.73 6.56
CA ASN A 190 13.58 11.71 5.69
C ASN A 190 13.50 10.59 4.65
N GLU A 191 14.03 10.86 3.45
CA GLU A 191 14.16 9.89 2.36
C GLU A 191 15.64 9.63 2.09
N ALA A 192 15.99 8.36 1.85
CA ALA A 192 17.34 7.95 1.50
C ALA A 192 17.34 6.99 0.32
N ILE A 193 18.47 6.95 -0.38
CA ILE A 193 18.67 6.13 -1.57
C ILE A 193 19.51 4.91 -1.16
N TYR A 194 18.97 3.73 -1.41
CA TYR A 194 19.64 2.46 -1.16
C TYR A 194 19.80 1.65 -2.44
N PRO A 195 20.97 1.04 -2.68
CA PRO A 195 21.12 0.04 -3.71
C PRO A 195 20.15 -1.14 -3.53
N ALA A 196 19.74 -1.78 -4.63
CA ALA A 196 18.73 -2.85 -4.61
C ALA A 196 18.99 -3.98 -3.61
N GLY A 197 20.25 -4.41 -3.48
CA GLY A 197 20.66 -5.46 -2.54
C GLY A 197 20.66 -5.06 -1.07
N GLN A 198 20.45 -3.77 -0.75
CA GLN A 198 20.63 -3.24 0.61
C GLN A 198 19.31 -3.05 1.37
N VAL A 199 18.20 -3.33 0.70
CA VAL A 199 16.85 -3.15 1.21
C VAL A 199 16.07 -4.43 0.98
N LEU A 200 15.42 -4.90 2.04
CA LEU A 200 14.77 -6.19 2.09
C LEU A 200 13.27 -6.02 2.29
N LYS A 201 12.46 -6.78 1.57
CA LYS A 201 11.02 -6.93 1.83
C LYS A 201 10.72 -8.32 2.39
N LEU A 202 9.53 -8.51 2.95
CA LEU A 202 9.04 -9.83 3.28
C LEU A 202 8.84 -10.65 2.00
N LYS A 203 9.28 -11.91 2.02
CA LYS A 203 8.92 -12.91 1.00
C LYS A 203 7.41 -13.17 0.98
N ASP A 204 6.94 -13.81 -0.08
CA ASP A 204 5.57 -14.27 -0.13
C ASP A 204 5.29 -15.29 1.00
N LYS A 205 4.09 -15.22 1.58
CA LYS A 205 3.66 -16.10 2.67
C LYS A 205 3.85 -17.58 2.32
N GLN A 206 3.57 -17.98 1.07
CA GLN A 206 3.71 -19.36 0.65
C GLN A 206 5.17 -19.80 0.69
N GLN A 207 6.11 -18.94 0.29
CA GLN A 207 7.54 -19.24 0.37
C GLN A 207 8.01 -19.43 1.82
N VAL A 208 7.51 -18.60 2.74
CA VAL A 208 7.81 -18.73 4.18
C VAL A 208 7.25 -20.02 4.76
N LEU A 209 6.02 -20.40 4.35
CA LEU A 209 5.38 -21.63 4.77
C LEU A 209 6.08 -22.88 4.20
N ASP A 210 6.51 -22.82 2.94
CA ASP A 210 7.25 -23.90 2.29
C ASP A 210 8.59 -24.14 3.00
N ASP A 211 9.32 -23.06 3.34
CA ASP A 211 10.57 -23.15 4.10
C ASP A 211 10.35 -23.68 5.52
N LEU A 212 9.28 -23.26 6.21
CA LEU A 212 8.89 -23.80 7.53
C LEU A 212 8.58 -25.29 7.46
N THR A 213 7.85 -25.73 6.43
CA THR A 213 7.46 -27.13 6.26
C THR A 213 8.66 -28.01 5.93
N LYS A 214 9.59 -27.49 5.12
CA LYS A 214 10.76 -28.23 4.66
C LYS A 214 11.88 -28.30 5.71
N ASN A 215 12.14 -27.17 6.39
CA ASN A 215 13.33 -27.01 7.23
C ASN A 215 13.00 -26.86 8.73
N GLY A 216 11.72 -26.74 9.10
CA GLY A 216 11.29 -26.42 10.47
C GLY A 216 11.78 -27.41 11.53
N SER A 217 11.83 -28.70 11.22
CA SER A 217 12.30 -29.75 12.14
C SER A 217 13.80 -29.66 12.45
N SER A 218 14.57 -29.01 11.59
CA SER A 218 16.03 -28.84 11.73
C SER A 218 16.45 -27.47 12.26
N MET A 219 15.50 -26.55 12.47
CA MET A 219 15.83 -25.18 12.87
C MET A 219 15.77 -24.97 14.40
N PRO A 220 16.48 -23.97 14.94
CA PRO A 220 16.34 -23.58 16.33
C PRO A 220 14.89 -23.25 16.68
N LEU A 221 14.43 -23.64 17.87
CA LEU A 221 13.04 -23.44 18.28
C LEU A 221 12.61 -21.97 18.26
N ASP A 222 13.51 -21.05 18.60
CA ASP A 222 13.21 -19.62 18.61
C ASP A 222 13.05 -19.06 17.19
N ASP A 223 13.87 -19.52 16.25
CA ASP A 223 13.76 -19.20 14.82
C ASP A 223 12.45 -19.74 14.23
N PHE A 224 12.07 -20.97 14.59
CA PHE A 224 10.78 -21.55 14.19
C PHE A 224 9.61 -20.69 14.67
N LYS A 225 9.61 -20.31 15.95
CA LYS A 225 8.55 -19.45 16.52
C LYS A 225 8.51 -18.08 15.84
N ALA A 226 9.66 -17.48 15.56
CA ALA A 226 9.75 -16.20 14.88
C ALA A 226 9.17 -16.27 13.46
N MET A 227 9.57 -17.27 12.67
CA MET A 227 9.02 -17.50 11.32
C MET A 227 7.51 -17.76 11.34
N TYR A 228 7.04 -18.62 12.26
CA TYR A 228 5.61 -18.91 12.38
C TYR A 228 4.80 -17.65 12.75
N LYS A 229 5.32 -16.82 13.67
CA LYS A 229 4.69 -15.54 14.02
C LYS A 229 4.68 -14.56 12.86
N ILE A 230 5.77 -14.47 12.08
CA ILE A 230 5.82 -13.66 10.85
C ILE A 230 4.74 -14.12 9.87
N MET A 231 4.62 -15.43 9.63
CA MET A 231 3.59 -15.99 8.74
C MET A 231 2.17 -15.62 9.20
N LEU A 232 1.87 -15.73 10.50
CA LEU A 232 0.57 -15.32 11.05
C LEU A 232 0.30 -13.82 10.88
N LEU A 233 1.34 -12.98 10.99
CA LEU A 233 1.22 -11.54 10.75
C LEU A 233 1.01 -11.22 9.27
N GLN A 234 1.64 -11.96 8.36
CA GLN A 234 1.38 -11.83 6.93
C GLN A 234 -0.05 -12.22 6.57
N ASP A 235 -0.62 -13.23 7.24
CA ASP A 235 -2.00 -13.66 7.04
C ASP A 235 -3.02 -12.57 7.42
N ARG A 236 -2.68 -11.70 8.38
CA ARG A 236 -3.53 -10.54 8.74
C ARG A 236 -3.59 -9.49 7.64
N GLY A 237 -2.60 -9.41 6.75
CA GLY A 237 -2.59 -8.51 5.61
C GLY A 237 -2.51 -6.99 5.90
N THR A 238 -2.38 -6.57 7.16
CA THR A 238 -2.37 -5.15 7.54
C THR A 238 -0.96 -4.55 7.53
N SER A 239 -0.81 -3.25 7.24
CA SER A 239 0.49 -2.57 7.25
C SER A 239 1.18 -2.62 8.61
N GLN A 240 0.42 -2.54 9.71
CA GLN A 240 0.96 -2.69 11.07
C GLN A 240 1.47 -4.13 11.32
N ALA A 241 0.77 -5.14 10.80
CA ALA A 241 1.23 -6.52 10.90
C ALA A 241 2.48 -6.77 10.05
N SER A 242 2.55 -6.22 8.83
CA SER A 242 3.75 -6.27 7.99
C SER A 242 4.95 -5.55 8.64
N PHE A 243 4.73 -4.38 9.25
CA PHE A 243 5.77 -3.68 10.00
C PHE A 243 6.25 -4.53 11.19
N SER A 244 5.31 -5.10 11.95
CA SER A 244 5.64 -5.98 13.09
C SER A 244 6.40 -7.23 12.64
N ALA A 245 6.06 -7.79 11.48
CA ALA A 245 6.77 -8.93 10.91
C ALA A 245 8.21 -8.56 10.50
N LEU A 246 8.42 -7.41 9.85
CA LEU A 246 9.76 -6.90 9.55
C LEU A 246 10.57 -6.62 10.82
N ALA A 247 9.93 -6.10 11.88
CA ALA A 247 10.60 -5.88 13.16
C ALA A 247 11.06 -7.20 13.80
N ILE A 248 10.23 -8.25 13.75
CA ILE A 248 10.61 -9.58 14.22
C ILE A 248 11.79 -10.11 13.39
N ALA A 249 11.75 -10.00 12.06
CA ALA A 249 12.86 -10.45 11.21
C ALA A 249 14.16 -9.66 11.47
N LYS A 250 14.06 -8.37 11.76
CA LYS A 250 15.21 -7.55 12.17
C LYS A 250 15.85 -8.09 13.46
N ASP A 251 15.03 -8.41 14.46
CA ASP A 251 15.51 -8.85 15.77
C ASP A 251 15.96 -10.33 15.80
N ASN A 252 15.64 -11.11 14.75
CA ASN A 252 15.97 -12.53 14.65
C ASN A 252 16.82 -12.77 13.38
N PRO A 253 18.16 -12.59 13.43
CA PRO A 253 19.02 -12.73 12.25
C PRO A 253 18.96 -14.13 11.62
N GLY A 254 18.77 -15.18 12.42
CA GLY A 254 18.69 -16.57 11.97
C GLY A 254 17.55 -16.87 11.00
N VAL A 255 16.50 -16.04 10.98
CA VAL A 255 15.34 -16.25 10.09
C VAL A 255 15.32 -15.32 8.87
N ARG A 256 16.23 -14.33 8.81
CA ARG A 256 16.17 -13.26 7.80
C ARG A 256 16.17 -13.81 6.38
N ASP A 257 17.09 -14.69 6.05
CA ASP A 257 17.20 -15.26 4.69
C ASP A 257 16.00 -16.14 4.31
N SER A 258 15.30 -16.69 5.31
CA SER A 258 14.10 -17.49 5.09
C SER A 258 12.86 -16.63 4.89
N VAL A 259 12.78 -15.46 5.52
CA VAL A 259 11.56 -14.61 5.52
C VAL A 259 11.68 -13.32 4.70
N LEU A 260 12.88 -12.90 4.35
CA LEU A 260 13.16 -11.66 3.62
C LEU A 260 13.77 -11.94 2.25
N GLU A 261 13.50 -11.05 1.30
CA GLU A 261 14.16 -11.02 0.00
C GLU A 261 14.53 -9.60 -0.39
N SER A 262 15.61 -9.47 -1.17
CA SER A 262 16.07 -8.20 -1.72
C SER A 262 15.04 -7.62 -2.69
N ILE A 263 14.81 -6.31 -2.63
CA ILE A 263 13.98 -5.62 -3.61
C ILE A 263 14.77 -5.31 -4.89
N ASN A 264 15.07 -6.34 -5.67
CA ASN A 264 15.65 -6.17 -7.00
C ASN A 264 14.59 -6.37 -8.10
N PRO A 265 14.14 -5.30 -8.78
CA PRO A 265 13.14 -5.42 -9.84
C PRO A 265 13.64 -6.21 -11.07
N ALA A 266 14.96 -6.43 -11.24
CA ALA A 266 15.51 -7.25 -12.34
C ALA A 266 15.59 -8.75 -12.03
N GLN A 267 15.71 -9.17 -10.76
CA GLN A 267 15.94 -10.59 -10.42
C GLN A 267 14.80 -11.54 -10.82
N LYS A 268 13.55 -11.06 -10.92
CA LYS A 268 12.43 -11.90 -11.40
C LYS A 268 12.40 -12.07 -12.93
N GLN A 269 13.10 -11.22 -13.70
CA GLN A 269 13.16 -11.38 -15.16
C GLN A 269 13.99 -12.60 -15.57
N GLU A 270 15.04 -12.92 -14.84
CA GLU A 270 15.91 -14.06 -15.15
C GLU A 270 15.33 -15.42 -14.69
N LEU A 271 14.66 -15.46 -13.53
CA LEU A 271 14.02 -16.68 -13.02
C LEU A 271 12.86 -17.19 -13.88
N THR A 272 12.23 -16.30 -14.65
CA THR A 272 11.14 -16.65 -15.56
C THR A 272 11.66 -17.18 -16.91
N GLN A 273 12.88 -16.79 -17.31
CA GLN A 273 13.53 -17.28 -18.53
C GLN A 273 14.15 -18.66 -18.35
N SER A 274 14.58 -19.02 -17.12
CA SER A 274 15.22 -20.32 -16.86
C SER A 274 14.24 -21.49 -16.70
N ARG A 275 12.93 -21.25 -16.54
CA ARG A 275 11.89 -22.31 -16.50
C ARG A 275 11.25 -22.61 -17.86
N GLY A 276 11.70 -21.95 -18.92
CA GLY A 276 11.23 -22.12 -20.29
C GLY A 276 12.24 -22.79 -21.23
N ARG A 277 12.99 -23.79 -20.74
CA ARG A 277 13.80 -24.67 -21.57
C ARG A 277 13.62 -26.13 -21.15
#